data_AF-A0A378B842-F1
#
_entry.id   AF-A0A378B842-F1
#
_cell.length_a   1.000
_cell.length_b   1.000
_cell.length_c   1.000
_cell.angle_alpha   90.00
_cell.angle_beta   90.00
_cell.angle_gamma   90.00
#
_symmetry.space_group_name_H-M   'P 1'
#
loop_
_entity.id
_entity.type
_entity.pdbx_description
1 polymer ?
#
loop_
_entity_poly.entity_id
_entity_poly.type
_entity_poly.pdbx_seq_one_letter_code
_entity_poly.pdbx_strand_id
1 'polypeptide(L)'
;MRSPPIDLTYLQWLQQQSDDWLAARGLERHALHERQFLPRVILGEYYRDRFLYLVERARDVGFVISVCESCEVTDIAVQSTGIAIHTDSAADPVIVDLVAIATGHLWPEEERASRQYFPSPWTGLMEARIAPCRVGILGTSLSAIDAAVAVVARHGVFHTEDDKTTHFSLHPGSEALEITLMSRHGVLPEADFYCPIPWEPLEIATPAASKRPLRRVATLC
;
A
#
# COMPACT_ATOMS: atom_id res chain seq x y z
N MET A 1 -2.90 -9.77 -1.26
CA MET A 1 -2.97 -8.83 -0.12
C MET A 1 -2.34 -9.50 1.11
N ARG A 2 -1.39 -8.85 1.81
CA ARG A 2 -0.60 -9.44 2.92
C ARG A 2 -1.23 -9.37 4.32
N SER A 3 -2.44 -8.84 4.44
CA SER A 3 -2.97 -8.44 5.75
C SER A 3 -3.99 -9.44 6.29
N PRO A 4 -3.90 -9.83 7.58
CA PRO A 4 -4.90 -10.68 8.19
C PRO A 4 -6.26 -9.98 8.18
N PRO A 5 -7.37 -10.74 8.09
CA PRO A 5 -8.70 -10.15 8.14
C PRO A 5 -8.95 -9.49 9.49
N ILE A 6 -9.50 -8.28 9.46
CA ILE A 6 -10.09 -7.63 10.63
C ILE A 6 -11.59 -7.82 10.52
N ASP A 7 -12.06 -8.97 11.00
CA ASP A 7 -13.43 -9.52 10.86
C ASP A 7 -13.81 -9.88 9.41
N LEU A 8 -13.51 -9.01 8.45
CA LEU A 8 -13.64 -9.24 7.01
C LEU A 8 -12.27 -9.22 6.33
N THR A 9 -12.11 -10.04 5.30
CA THR A 9 -10.99 -9.91 4.38
C THR A 9 -11.13 -8.64 3.54
N TYR A 10 -10.03 -8.17 2.95
CA TYR A 10 -10.06 -7.02 2.04
C TYR A 10 -10.98 -7.26 0.83
N LEU A 11 -10.98 -8.49 0.27
CA LEU A 11 -11.87 -8.85 -0.83
C LEU A 11 -13.34 -8.84 -0.41
N GLN A 12 -13.68 -9.41 0.75
CA GLN A 12 -15.05 -9.39 1.27
C GLN A 12 -15.53 -7.96 1.48
N TRP A 13 -14.68 -7.09 2.02
CA TRP A 13 -15.00 -5.68 2.18
C TRP A 13 -15.24 -4.96 0.84
N LEU A 14 -14.43 -5.23 -0.18
CA LEU A 14 -14.64 -4.70 -1.54
C LEU A 14 -15.96 -5.18 -2.14
N GLN A 15 -16.29 -6.46 -1.94
CA GLN A 15 -17.54 -7.05 -2.39
C GLN A 15 -18.78 -6.49 -1.67
N GLN A 16 -18.61 -5.76 -0.57
CA GLN A 16 -19.71 -5.08 0.12
C GLN A 16 -19.91 -3.62 -0.34
N GLN A 17 -18.95 -3.05 -1.08
CA GLN A 17 -19.09 -1.70 -1.64
C GLN A 17 -20.15 -1.68 -2.74
N SER A 18 -20.77 -0.54 -3.01
CA SER A 18 -21.73 -0.39 -4.12
C SER A 18 -21.05 -0.45 -5.50
N ASP A 19 -21.80 -0.78 -6.54
CA ASP A 19 -21.27 -0.78 -7.91
C ASP A 19 -20.80 0.62 -8.33
N ASP A 20 -21.52 1.67 -7.95
CA ASP A 20 -21.11 3.07 -8.21
C ASP A 20 -19.78 3.42 -7.53
N TRP A 21 -19.57 2.95 -6.30
CA TRP A 21 -18.34 3.20 -5.56
C TRP A 21 -17.14 2.48 -6.19
N LEU A 22 -17.36 1.24 -6.66
CA LEU A 22 -16.36 0.45 -7.37
C LEU A 22 -16.04 1.10 -8.73
N ALA A 23 -17.05 1.48 -9.50
CA ALA A 23 -16.89 2.12 -10.80
C ALA A 23 -16.13 3.45 -10.70
N ALA A 24 -16.40 4.26 -9.67
CA ALA A 24 -15.66 5.50 -9.41
C ALA A 24 -14.15 5.28 -9.15
N ARG A 25 -13.75 4.06 -8.78
CA ARG A 25 -12.35 3.64 -8.58
C ARG A 25 -11.82 2.76 -9.72
N GLY A 26 -12.56 2.66 -10.83
CA GLY A 26 -12.19 1.85 -11.99
C GLY A 26 -12.26 0.34 -11.72
N LEU A 27 -13.14 -0.09 -10.81
CA LEU A 27 -13.29 -1.50 -10.43
C LEU A 27 -14.64 -2.04 -10.87
N GLU A 28 -14.63 -3.31 -11.28
CA GLU A 28 -15.82 -4.07 -11.64
C GLU A 28 -15.98 -5.25 -10.69
N ARG A 29 -17.18 -5.43 -10.14
CA ARG A 29 -17.45 -6.44 -9.10
C ARG A 29 -17.07 -7.86 -9.53
N HIS A 30 -17.39 -8.22 -10.77
CA HIS A 30 -17.10 -9.54 -11.35
C HIS A 30 -15.61 -9.77 -11.64
N ALA A 31 -14.81 -8.70 -11.71
CA ALA A 31 -13.36 -8.80 -11.90
C ALA A 31 -12.60 -8.91 -10.57
N LEU A 32 -13.26 -8.68 -9.42
CA LEU A 32 -12.61 -8.70 -8.10
C LEU A 32 -12.11 -10.10 -7.76
N HIS A 33 -10.83 -10.20 -7.43
CA HIS A 33 -10.22 -11.46 -6.99
C HIS A 33 -9.10 -11.24 -5.95
N GLU A 34 -8.78 -12.24 -5.14
CA GLU A 34 -7.84 -12.10 -4.00
C GLU A 34 -6.42 -11.66 -4.40
N ARG A 35 -6.02 -11.96 -5.64
CA ARG A 35 -4.68 -11.64 -6.18
C ARG A 35 -4.60 -10.26 -6.84
N GLN A 36 -5.65 -9.44 -6.72
CA GLN A 36 -5.66 -8.13 -7.37
C GLN A 36 -4.77 -7.15 -6.61
N PHE A 37 -4.08 -6.31 -7.36
CA PHE A 37 -3.30 -5.20 -6.82
C PHE A 37 -4.09 -3.92 -7.03
N LEU A 38 -4.55 -3.33 -5.94
CA LEU A 38 -5.35 -2.11 -5.94
C LEU A 38 -4.54 -0.91 -5.44
N PRO A 39 -4.87 0.32 -5.87
CA PRO A 39 -4.25 1.53 -5.35
C PRO A 39 -4.29 1.58 -3.82
N ARG A 40 -3.20 2.07 -3.21
CA ARG A 40 -3.06 2.15 -1.74
C ARG A 40 -4.15 2.98 -1.06
N VAL A 41 -4.77 3.91 -1.78
CA VAL A 41 -5.88 4.73 -1.26
C VAL A 41 -7.06 3.85 -0.87
N ILE A 42 -7.43 2.89 -1.72
CA ILE A 42 -8.52 1.94 -1.47
C ILE A 42 -8.21 1.07 -0.25
N LEU A 43 -6.94 0.71 -0.08
CA LEU A 43 -6.48 0.00 1.09
C LEU A 43 -6.56 0.86 2.37
N GLY A 44 -6.21 2.14 2.29
CA GLY A 44 -6.37 3.08 3.40
C GLY A 44 -7.84 3.22 3.83
N GLU A 45 -8.75 3.27 2.87
CA GLU A 45 -10.20 3.29 3.12
C GLU A 45 -10.66 2.02 3.84
N TYR A 46 -10.20 0.84 3.43
CA TYR A 46 -10.45 -0.42 4.14
C TYR A 46 -9.99 -0.34 5.60
N TYR A 47 -8.74 0.05 5.85
CA TYR A 47 -8.22 0.09 7.22
C TYR A 47 -8.94 1.11 8.11
N ARG A 48 -9.30 2.26 7.56
CA ARG A 48 -10.08 3.27 8.29
C ARG A 48 -11.43 2.70 8.70
N ASP A 49 -12.14 2.09 7.77
CA ASP A 49 -13.44 1.48 8.03
C ASP A 49 -13.34 0.34 9.07
N ARG A 50 -12.34 -0.55 8.94
CA ARG A 50 -12.09 -1.60 9.93
C ARG A 50 -11.71 -1.06 11.31
N PHE A 51 -10.95 0.02 11.37
CA PHE A 51 -10.61 0.70 12.63
C PHE A 51 -11.87 1.24 13.32
N LEU A 52 -12.72 1.98 12.58
CA LEU A 52 -13.95 2.53 13.13
C LEU A 52 -14.90 1.43 13.62
N TYR A 53 -15.03 0.34 12.86
CA TYR A 53 -15.78 -0.84 13.27
C TYR A 53 -15.29 -1.43 14.60
N LEU A 54 -13.97 -1.57 14.79
CA LEU A 54 -13.42 -2.06 16.05
C LEU A 54 -13.68 -1.11 17.22
N VAL A 55 -13.59 0.20 16.98
CA VAL A 55 -13.89 1.24 17.99
C VAL A 55 -15.35 1.14 18.43
N GLU A 56 -16.28 1.01 17.49
CA GLU A 56 -17.71 0.83 17.80
C GLU A 56 -17.96 -0.44 18.60
N ARG A 57 -17.44 -1.58 18.15
CA ARG A 57 -17.61 -2.86 18.85
C ARG A 57 -17.05 -2.86 20.27
N ALA A 58 -15.92 -2.20 20.47
CA ALA A 58 -15.34 -2.11 21.81
C ALA A 58 -16.19 -1.20 22.71
N ARG A 59 -16.76 -0.11 22.18
CA ARG A 59 -17.72 0.72 22.92
C ARG A 59 -18.99 -0.06 23.28
N ASP A 60 -19.51 -0.89 22.37
CA ASP A 60 -20.72 -1.70 22.61
C ASP A 60 -20.55 -2.70 23.77
N VAL A 61 -19.33 -3.20 23.99
CA VAL A 61 -19.03 -4.09 25.14
C VAL A 61 -18.59 -3.33 26.40
N GLY A 62 -18.66 -1.99 26.39
CA GLY A 62 -18.47 -1.13 27.56
C GLY A 62 -17.10 -0.47 27.71
N PHE A 63 -16.21 -0.55 26.71
CA PHE A 63 -14.94 0.19 26.76
C PHE A 63 -15.17 1.68 26.51
N VAL A 64 -14.50 2.52 27.30
CA VAL A 64 -14.41 3.97 27.04
C VAL A 64 -13.23 4.20 26.10
N ILE A 65 -13.51 4.61 24.87
CA ILE A 65 -12.49 4.86 23.84
C ILE A 65 -12.56 6.31 23.38
N SER A 66 -11.43 7.00 23.47
CA SER A 66 -11.21 8.35 22.94
C SER A 66 -10.20 8.26 21.79
N VAL A 67 -10.58 8.78 20.63
CA VAL A 67 -9.70 8.88 19.46
C VAL A 67 -9.29 10.33 19.29
N CYS A 68 -7.99 10.61 19.40
CA CYS A 68 -7.44 11.95 19.27
C CYS A 68 -6.74 12.08 17.91
N GLU A 69 -7.42 12.70 16.95
CA GLU A 69 -6.83 13.05 15.65
C GLU A 69 -6.05 14.37 15.77
N SER A 70 -5.09 14.59 14.88
CA SER A 70 -4.24 15.80 14.87
C SER A 70 -3.59 16.09 16.23
N CYS A 71 -3.14 15.04 16.90
CA CYS A 71 -2.52 15.08 18.22
C CYS A 71 -1.20 14.32 18.13
N GLU A 72 -0.10 15.06 18.00
CA GLU A 72 1.23 14.46 17.92
C GLU A 72 1.74 14.18 19.34
N VAL A 73 2.10 12.92 19.59
CA VAL A 73 2.82 12.54 20.82
C VAL A 73 4.27 12.94 20.67
N THR A 74 4.71 13.92 21.45
CA THR A 74 6.05 14.52 21.37
C THR A 74 7.06 13.86 22.29
N ASP A 75 6.60 13.28 23.40
CA ASP A 75 7.46 12.55 24.34
C ASP A 75 6.66 11.53 25.18
N ILE A 76 7.34 10.48 25.64
CA ILE A 76 6.80 9.46 26.55
C ILE A 76 7.81 9.20 27.65
N ALA A 77 7.45 9.51 28.89
CA ALA A 77 8.34 9.39 30.05
C ALA A 77 7.74 8.52 31.15
N VAL A 78 8.50 7.53 31.63
CA VAL A 78 8.12 6.73 32.80
C VAL A 78 8.38 7.55 34.07
N GLN A 79 7.36 7.67 34.92
CA GLN A 79 7.38 8.39 36.18
C GLN A 79 6.97 7.48 37.34
N SER A 80 7.16 7.94 38.58
CA SER A 80 6.75 7.17 39.77
C SER A 80 5.24 6.97 39.88
N THR A 81 4.44 7.80 39.21
CA THR A 81 2.97 7.79 39.24
C THR A 81 2.33 7.14 38.01
N GLY A 82 3.11 6.66 37.05
CA GLY A 82 2.63 6.10 35.79
C GLY A 82 3.52 6.50 34.61
N ILE A 83 2.99 6.36 33.40
CA ILE A 83 3.66 6.77 32.16
C ILE A 83 3.04 8.09 31.71
N ALA A 84 3.85 9.13 31.60
CA ALA A 84 3.45 10.44 31.10
C ALA A 84 3.56 10.47 29.57
N ILE A 85 2.47 10.83 28.91
CA ILE A 85 2.40 11.05 27.47
C ILE A 85 2.28 12.56 27.23
N HIS A 86 3.28 13.15 26.61
CA HIS A 86 3.28 14.55 26.20
C HIS A 86 2.76 14.67 24.77
N THR A 87 1.90 15.66 24.53
CA THR A 87 1.37 15.96 23.19
C THR A 87 1.67 17.41 22.80
N ASP A 88 1.60 17.71 21.52
CA ASP A 88 1.72 19.06 20.96
C ASP A 88 0.55 19.99 21.34
N SER A 89 -0.58 19.41 21.71
CA SER A 89 -1.87 20.07 21.90
C SER A 89 -2.18 20.42 23.35
N ALA A 90 -1.42 19.90 24.32
CA ALA A 90 -1.65 20.12 25.75
C ALA A 90 -0.35 20.43 26.50
N ALA A 91 -0.42 21.35 27.45
CA ALA A 91 0.72 21.70 28.30
C ALA A 91 1.03 20.60 29.33
N ASP A 92 -0.01 20.00 29.90
CA ASP A 92 0.12 18.94 30.89
C ASP A 92 0.05 17.56 30.22
N PRO A 93 0.90 16.60 30.64
CA PRO A 93 0.88 15.25 30.09
C PRO A 93 -0.33 14.46 30.56
N VAL A 94 -0.73 13.48 29.74
CA VAL A 94 -1.70 12.46 30.14
C VAL A 94 -0.95 11.34 30.86
N ILE A 95 -1.37 11.00 32.09
CA ILE A 95 -0.78 9.91 32.86
C ILE A 95 -1.60 8.64 32.66
N VAL A 96 -0.92 7.54 32.29
CA VAL A 96 -1.54 6.23 32.07
C VAL A 96 -0.72 5.10 32.70
N ASP A 97 -1.35 3.97 32.98
CA ASP A 97 -0.68 2.80 33.55
C ASP A 97 0.10 1.98 32.49
N LEU A 98 -0.40 1.95 31.25
CA LEU A 98 0.19 1.20 30.14
C LEU A 98 0.17 2.02 28.85
N VAL A 99 1.22 1.82 28.04
CA VAL A 99 1.35 2.41 26.71
C VAL A 99 1.75 1.32 25.71
N ALA A 100 1.05 1.27 24.58
CA ALA A 100 1.44 0.49 23.42
C ALA A 100 1.87 1.45 22.29
N ILE A 101 3.11 1.31 21.81
CA ILE A 101 3.65 2.17 20.76
C ILE A 101 3.51 1.44 19.42
N ALA A 102 2.74 2.04 18.51
CA ALA A 102 2.48 1.51 17.18
C ALA A 102 2.62 2.59 16.09
N THR A 103 3.64 3.44 16.20
CA THR A 103 3.91 4.56 15.28
C THR A 103 4.41 4.14 13.89
N GLY A 104 4.55 2.83 13.65
CA GLY A 104 5.08 2.30 12.39
C GLY A 104 6.60 2.49 12.28
N HIS A 105 7.07 2.70 11.05
CA HIS A 105 8.48 2.96 10.77
C HIS A 105 8.70 4.45 10.51
N LEU A 106 9.54 5.09 11.33
CA LEU A 106 10.02 6.44 11.05
C LEU A 106 11.14 6.34 10.02
N TRP A 107 10.91 6.87 8.83
CA TRP A 107 11.98 7.10 7.86
C TRP A 107 12.68 8.42 8.26
N PRO A 108 14.02 8.51 8.18
CA PRO A 108 14.71 9.77 8.44
C PRO A 108 14.11 10.90 7.60
N GLU A 109 14.15 12.14 8.08
CA GLU A 109 13.78 13.30 7.26
C GLU A 109 14.59 13.29 5.96
N GLU A 110 13.95 12.85 4.87
CA GLU A 110 14.52 12.90 3.53
C GLU A 110 14.49 14.34 3.03
N GLU A 111 15.48 14.66 2.19
CA GLU A 111 15.68 15.95 1.53
C GLU A 111 14.36 16.58 1.08
N ARG A 112 14.19 17.88 1.38
CA ARG A 112 12.99 18.64 1.00
C ARG A 112 12.64 18.39 -0.47
N ALA A 113 11.42 17.91 -0.70
CA ALA A 113 10.87 17.78 -2.03
C ALA A 113 11.03 19.11 -2.79
N SER A 114 11.53 19.02 -4.02
CA SER A 114 11.66 20.15 -4.92
C SER A 114 10.78 19.92 -6.15
N ARG A 115 10.65 20.91 -7.02
CA ARG A 115 9.91 20.72 -8.29
C ARG A 115 10.49 19.62 -9.19
N GLN A 116 11.72 19.19 -8.95
CA GLN A 116 12.46 18.23 -9.77
C GLN A 116 12.84 16.95 -9.02
N TYR A 117 12.56 16.87 -7.71
CA TYR A 117 12.92 15.74 -6.87
C TYR A 117 11.83 15.44 -5.85
N PHE A 118 11.36 14.20 -5.86
CA PHE A 118 10.31 13.71 -4.96
C PHE A 118 10.87 12.48 -4.22
N PRO A 119 11.12 12.57 -2.90
CA PRO A 119 11.59 11.44 -2.11
C PRO A 119 10.62 10.24 -2.16
N SER A 120 9.31 10.51 -2.24
CA SER A 120 8.30 9.46 -2.45
C SER A 120 7.12 9.97 -3.31
N PRO A 121 6.25 9.09 -3.82
CA PRO A 121 5.05 9.51 -4.54
C PRO A 121 4.15 10.45 -3.72
N TRP A 122 4.20 10.30 -2.40
CA TRP A 122 3.28 10.95 -1.46
C TRP A 122 3.77 12.34 -1.03
N THR A 123 5.00 12.72 -1.37
CA THR A 123 5.54 14.06 -1.09
C THR A 123 5.18 15.06 -2.21
N GLY A 124 3.93 15.01 -2.69
CA GLY A 124 3.39 15.92 -3.71
C GLY A 124 3.47 15.45 -5.17
N LEU A 125 4.14 14.32 -5.47
CA LEU A 125 4.21 13.80 -6.85
C LEU A 125 2.82 13.43 -7.38
N MET A 126 1.96 12.86 -6.52
CA MET A 126 0.58 12.51 -6.89
C MET A 126 -0.23 13.68 -7.46
N GLU A 127 0.13 14.91 -7.10
CA GLU A 127 -0.52 16.14 -7.55
C GLU A 127 0.31 16.86 -8.64
N ALA A 128 1.64 16.74 -8.62
CA ALA A 128 2.57 17.44 -9.49
C ALA A 128 2.38 17.15 -10.98
N ARG A 129 2.21 18.21 -11.79
CA ARG A 129 2.17 18.08 -13.26
C ARG A 129 3.59 17.99 -13.80
N ILE A 130 4.01 16.77 -14.13
CA ILE A 130 5.27 16.51 -14.81
C ILE A 130 5.05 16.72 -16.31
N ALA A 131 5.88 17.54 -16.93
CA ALA A 131 5.88 17.69 -18.38
C ALA A 131 6.41 16.39 -19.02
N PRO A 132 6.05 16.05 -20.26
CA PRO A 132 6.60 14.88 -20.93
C PRO A 132 8.11 15.07 -21.10
N CYS A 133 8.88 14.35 -20.29
CA CYS A 133 10.33 14.44 -20.21
C CYS A 133 10.93 13.13 -19.71
N ARG A 134 12.25 13.11 -19.56
CA ARG A 134 12.98 11.97 -19.01
C ARG A 134 12.88 11.98 -17.48
N VAL A 135 12.27 10.95 -16.92
CA VAL A 135 12.07 10.77 -15.48
C VAL A 135 12.86 9.57 -15.00
N GLY A 136 13.77 9.80 -14.05
CA GLY A 136 14.47 8.73 -13.34
C GLY A 136 13.78 8.41 -12.03
N ILE A 137 13.50 7.14 -11.77
CA ILE A 137 12.94 6.65 -10.51
C ILE A 137 13.98 5.75 -9.84
N LEU A 138 14.47 6.15 -8.67
CA LEU A 138 15.41 5.35 -7.89
C LEU A 138 14.65 4.30 -7.08
N GLY A 139 14.84 3.04 -7.43
CA GLY A 139 14.17 1.90 -6.84
C GLY A 139 13.19 1.22 -7.78
N THR A 140 12.84 0.00 -7.42
CA THR A 140 11.83 -0.85 -8.07
C THR A 140 10.87 -1.43 -7.04
N SER A 141 10.66 -0.74 -5.92
CA SER A 141 9.65 -1.11 -4.93
C SER A 141 8.24 -0.79 -5.42
N LEU A 142 7.22 -1.21 -4.67
CA LEU A 142 5.84 -0.76 -4.94
C LEU A 142 5.72 0.77 -4.98
N SER A 143 6.49 1.50 -4.15
CA SER A 143 6.48 2.97 -4.19
C SER A 143 7.08 3.53 -5.49
N ALA A 144 8.08 2.86 -6.07
CA ALA A 144 8.63 3.25 -7.37
C ALA A 144 7.63 2.99 -8.51
N ILE A 145 6.88 1.89 -8.42
CA ILE A 145 5.78 1.59 -9.36
C ILE A 145 4.66 2.64 -9.21
N ASP A 146 4.27 2.98 -7.99
CA ASP A 146 3.28 4.02 -7.71
C ASP A 146 3.71 5.37 -8.31
N ALA A 147 5.01 5.75 -8.18
CA ALA A 147 5.57 6.95 -8.81
C ALA A 147 5.47 6.90 -10.34
N ALA A 148 5.84 5.76 -10.94
CA ALA A 148 5.78 5.59 -12.39
C ALA A 148 4.33 5.72 -12.89
N VAL A 149 3.39 5.03 -12.26
CA VAL A 149 1.96 5.08 -12.60
C VAL A 149 1.41 6.49 -12.43
N ALA A 150 1.78 7.20 -11.37
CA ALA A 150 1.33 8.59 -11.14
C ALA A 150 1.74 9.53 -12.27
N VAL A 151 2.94 9.35 -12.84
CA VAL A 151 3.40 10.11 -14.00
C VAL A 151 2.68 9.63 -15.27
N VAL A 152 2.72 8.32 -15.56
CA VAL A 152 2.19 7.74 -16.82
C VAL A 152 0.69 7.99 -16.99
N ALA A 153 -0.10 7.88 -15.94
CA ALA A 153 -1.56 8.03 -15.99
C ALA A 153 -2.03 9.42 -16.49
N ARG A 154 -1.13 10.41 -16.54
CA ARG A 154 -1.42 11.76 -17.08
C ARG A 154 -1.05 11.90 -18.56
N HIS A 155 -0.22 11.00 -19.07
CA HIS A 155 0.35 11.04 -20.41
C HIS A 155 -0.24 9.99 -21.35
N GLY A 156 -1.19 9.18 -20.88
CA GLY A 156 -1.86 8.21 -21.71
C GLY A 156 -2.84 7.35 -20.94
N VAL A 157 -3.34 6.33 -21.63
CA VAL A 157 -4.36 5.41 -21.11
C VAL A 157 -3.88 3.97 -21.32
N PHE A 158 -3.99 3.16 -20.26
CA PHE A 158 -3.84 1.72 -20.37
C PHE A 158 -5.16 1.11 -20.84
N HIS A 159 -5.08 0.28 -21.87
CA HIS A 159 -6.18 -0.51 -22.38
C HIS A 159 -5.88 -1.97 -22.10
N THR A 160 -6.86 -2.68 -21.56
CA THR A 160 -6.79 -4.12 -21.36
C THR A 160 -7.83 -4.75 -22.27
N GLU A 161 -7.37 -5.62 -23.17
CA GLU A 161 -8.22 -6.38 -24.09
C GLU A 161 -8.87 -7.58 -23.37
N ASP A 162 -9.85 -8.21 -24.02
CA ASP A 162 -10.57 -9.38 -23.48
C ASP A 162 -9.65 -10.56 -23.14
N ASP A 163 -8.53 -10.70 -23.85
CA ASP A 163 -7.51 -11.74 -23.63
C ASP A 163 -6.51 -11.39 -22.50
N LYS A 164 -6.75 -10.29 -21.80
CA LYS A 164 -5.89 -9.72 -20.75
C LYS A 164 -4.56 -9.15 -21.26
N THR A 165 -4.38 -8.99 -22.57
CA THR A 165 -3.25 -8.20 -23.07
C THR A 165 -3.48 -6.74 -22.73
N THR A 166 -2.41 -6.08 -22.27
CA THR A 166 -2.44 -4.65 -21.93
C THR A 166 -1.57 -3.88 -22.91
N HIS A 167 -2.12 -2.83 -23.50
CA HIS A 167 -1.39 -1.87 -24.32
C HIS A 167 -1.56 -0.46 -23.77
N PHE A 168 -0.62 0.43 -24.08
CA PHE A 168 -0.63 1.80 -23.59
C PHE A 168 -0.71 2.79 -24.75
N SER A 169 -1.69 3.68 -24.70
CA SER A 169 -1.94 4.72 -25.70
C SER A 169 -1.46 6.06 -25.16
N LEU A 170 -0.47 6.67 -25.81
CA LEU A 170 0.01 8.00 -25.45
C LEU A 170 -1.00 9.08 -25.83
N HIS A 171 -1.20 10.06 -24.96
CA HIS A 171 -1.87 11.31 -25.31
C HIS A 171 -1.01 12.13 -26.29
N PRO A 172 -1.63 12.84 -27.25
CA PRO A 172 -0.90 13.75 -28.13
C PRO A 172 -0.02 14.74 -27.35
N GLY A 173 1.23 14.92 -27.78
CA GLY A 173 2.18 15.82 -27.11
C GLY A 173 2.96 15.17 -25.96
N SER A 174 2.76 13.88 -25.68
CA SER A 174 3.49 13.14 -24.63
C SER A 174 4.68 12.31 -25.13
N GLU A 175 5.11 12.50 -26.38
CA GLU A 175 6.10 11.67 -27.07
C GLU A 175 7.51 11.75 -26.45
N ALA A 176 7.79 12.82 -25.71
CA ALA A 176 9.07 13.03 -25.01
C ALA A 176 9.13 12.35 -23.63
N LEU A 177 8.06 11.69 -23.18
CA LEU A 177 8.05 10.98 -21.89
C LEU A 177 8.88 9.70 -21.97
N GLU A 178 9.90 9.61 -21.10
CA GLU A 178 10.71 8.40 -20.92
C GLU A 178 10.86 8.16 -19.41
N ILE A 179 10.40 7.01 -18.91
CA ILE A 179 10.55 6.65 -17.50
C ILE A 179 11.57 5.53 -17.36
N THR A 180 12.62 5.77 -16.58
CA THR A 180 13.65 4.78 -16.25
C THR A 180 13.58 4.43 -14.78
N LEU A 181 13.28 3.17 -14.45
CA LEU A 181 13.39 2.64 -13.09
C LEU A 181 14.80 2.07 -12.86
N MET A 182 15.45 2.48 -11.78
CA MET A 182 16.81 2.07 -11.44
C MET A 182 16.80 1.13 -10.24
N SER A 183 17.25 -0.11 -10.41
CA SER A 183 17.39 -1.08 -9.32
C SER A 183 18.85 -1.48 -9.13
N ARG A 184 19.30 -1.59 -7.87
CA ARG A 184 20.66 -2.08 -7.56
C ARG A 184 20.90 -3.51 -8.05
N HIS A 185 19.84 -4.32 -8.16
CA HIS A 185 19.93 -5.74 -8.54
C HIS A 185 19.08 -6.10 -9.77
N GLY A 186 18.43 -5.13 -10.42
CA GLY A 186 17.54 -5.38 -11.56
C GLY A 186 16.27 -6.16 -11.21
N VAL A 187 15.91 -6.25 -9.93
CA VAL A 187 14.76 -7.04 -9.45
C VAL A 187 13.52 -6.15 -9.34
N LEU A 188 12.39 -6.63 -9.87
CA LEU A 188 11.06 -6.06 -9.62
C LEU A 188 10.45 -6.67 -8.35
N PRO A 189 9.57 -5.95 -7.64
CA PRO A 189 9.06 -6.44 -6.37
C PRO A 189 8.18 -7.66 -6.62
N GLU A 190 8.41 -8.73 -5.87
CA GLU A 190 7.57 -9.92 -5.96
C GLU A 190 6.18 -9.64 -5.40
N ALA A 191 5.17 -10.19 -6.08
CA ALA A 191 3.81 -10.28 -5.57
C ALA A 191 3.80 -11.23 -4.38
N ASP A 192 3.79 -10.67 -3.17
CA ASP A 192 3.96 -11.44 -1.94
C ASP A 192 2.61 -11.49 -1.19
N PHE A 193 2.26 -12.68 -0.69
CA PHE A 193 0.90 -13.03 -0.27
C PHE A 193 0.84 -13.29 1.24
N TYR A 194 -0.30 -12.96 1.86
CA TYR A 194 -0.56 -13.43 3.22
C TYR A 194 -0.70 -14.95 3.17
N CYS A 195 -0.01 -15.66 4.06
CA CYS A 195 -0.29 -17.05 4.36
C CYS A 195 -0.29 -17.21 5.88
N PRO A 196 -1.30 -17.88 6.46
CA PRO A 196 -1.40 -18.08 7.90
C PRO A 196 -0.17 -18.82 8.44
N ILE A 197 0.23 -18.50 9.68
CA ILE A 197 1.33 -19.20 10.37
C ILE A 197 0.69 -20.17 11.39
N PRO A 198 1.08 -21.47 11.39
CA PRO A 198 2.12 -22.07 10.56
C PRO A 198 1.72 -22.21 9.09
N TRP A 199 2.70 -22.07 8.19
CA TRP A 199 2.49 -22.12 6.74
C TRP A 199 1.75 -23.39 6.33
N GLU A 200 0.74 -23.24 5.47
CA GLU A 200 0.06 -24.39 4.87
C GLU A 200 1.02 -25.16 3.95
N PRO A 201 0.94 -26.50 3.91
CA PRO A 201 1.79 -27.32 3.03
C PRO A 201 1.61 -26.94 1.55
N LEU A 202 2.70 -26.68 0.85
CA LEU A 202 2.69 -26.33 -0.58
C LEU A 202 2.09 -27.47 -1.42
N GLU A 203 1.13 -27.18 -2.30
CA GLU A 203 0.51 -28.19 -3.17
C GLU A 203 1.41 -28.56 -4.37
N ILE A 204 2.14 -27.59 -4.92
CA ILE A 204 2.92 -27.74 -6.16
C ILE A 204 4.40 -28.00 -5.85
N ALA A 205 5.02 -27.13 -5.04
CA ALA A 205 6.42 -27.23 -4.65
C ALA A 205 6.59 -28.01 -3.33
N THR A 206 6.03 -29.22 -3.28
CA THR A 206 6.17 -30.11 -2.11
C THR A 206 7.64 -30.56 -1.92
N PRO A 207 8.05 -30.97 -0.71
CA PRO A 207 9.34 -31.63 -0.48
C PRO A 207 9.55 -32.91 -1.33
N ALA A 208 8.47 -33.53 -1.81
CA ALA A 208 8.53 -34.65 -2.75
C ALA A 208 8.75 -34.18 -4.20
N ALA A 209 8.18 -33.05 -4.59
CA ALA A 209 8.38 -32.43 -5.90
C ALA A 209 9.81 -31.88 -6.07
N SER A 210 10.41 -31.30 -5.01
CA SER A 210 11.79 -30.81 -5.06
C SER A 210 12.85 -31.91 -5.19
N LYS A 211 12.49 -33.15 -4.85
CA LYS A 211 13.35 -34.35 -5.03
C LYS A 211 13.21 -35.00 -6.41
N ARG A 212 12.25 -34.57 -7.24
CA ARG A 212 12.14 -35.05 -8.62
C ARG A 212 13.15 -34.29 -9.49
N PRO A 213 14.00 -34.97 -10.27
CA PRO A 213 14.90 -34.29 -11.19
C PRO A 213 14.08 -33.49 -12.20
N LEU A 214 14.35 -32.19 -12.29
CA LEU A 214 13.77 -31.30 -13.31
C LEU A 214 14.10 -31.89 -14.69
N ARG A 215 13.08 -32.38 -15.41
CA ARG A 215 13.24 -32.71 -16.82
C ARG A 215 13.52 -31.40 -17.55
N ARG A 216 14.74 -31.25 -18.06
CA ARG A 216 15.07 -30.20 -19.05
C ARG A 216 14.08 -30.35 -20.21
N VAL A 217 13.16 -29.41 -20.34
CA VAL A 217 12.40 -29.24 -21.58
C VAL A 217 13.40 -28.66 -22.58
N ALA A 218 13.59 -29.41 -23.65
CA ALA A 218 14.51 -29.08 -24.72
C ALA A 218 14.12 -27.74 -25.36
N THR A 219 15.16 -26.97 -25.68
CA THR A 219 15.17 -25.86 -26.62
C THR A 219 14.34 -26.16 -27.88
N LEU A 220 13.46 -25.23 -28.26
CA LEU A 220 12.99 -25.09 -29.63
C LEU A 220 13.23 -23.64 -30.05
N CYS A 221 13.82 -23.50 -31.24
CA CYS A 221 14.37 -22.30 -31.85
C CYS A 221 13.42 -21.11 -31.94
#